data_AF-A0AA96JWA5-F1
#
_entry.id   AF-A0AA96JWA5-F1
#
_cell.length_a   1.000
_cell.length_b   1.000
_cell.length_c   1.000
_cell.angle_alpha   90.00
_cell.angle_beta   90.00
_cell.angle_gamma   90.00
#
_symmetry.space_group_name_H-M   'P 1'
#
loop_
_entity.id
_entity.type
_entity.pdbx_description
1 polymer ?
#
loop_
_entity_poly.entity_id
_entity_poly.type
_entity_poly.pdbx_seq_one_letter_code
_entity_poly.pdbx_strand_id
1 'polypeptide(L)'
;MLKEGEKGQATLVYIKEDPAKWKSFDKILLKPVQVWRGEESNAKDMDKEDAELLGRYLWSKLNEELQKDYQMVDKPGPGVLVFEMAITETGKSMPILDLATNLYPGALVLSQGKRLALGTNSFVGEASVEAKGTDAQDGTLMFAAVDRRGGGEISHEKSI
;
A
#
# COMPACT_ATOMS: atom_id res chain seq x y z
N MET A 1 -10.38 17.76 7.54
CA MET A 1 -11.23 16.60 7.84
C MET A 1 -11.30 15.73 6.58
N LEU A 2 -11.29 14.41 6.71
CA LEU A 2 -11.48 13.48 5.58
C LEU A 2 -12.90 13.65 5.02
N LYS A 3 -13.03 13.49 3.70
CA LYS A 3 -14.29 13.50 2.94
C LYS A 3 -14.36 12.22 2.11
N GLU A 4 -15.56 11.77 1.73
CA GLU A 4 -15.70 10.66 0.79
C GLU A 4 -15.05 11.00 -0.55
N GLY A 5 -14.30 10.05 -1.12
CA GLY A 5 -13.69 10.20 -2.44
C GLY A 5 -14.68 9.90 -3.57
N GLU A 6 -14.38 10.41 -4.77
CA GLU A 6 -15.16 10.09 -5.98
C GLU A 6 -14.85 8.68 -6.51
N LYS A 7 -15.63 8.20 -7.48
CA LYS A 7 -15.43 6.88 -8.09
C LYS A 7 -14.00 6.73 -8.63
N GLY A 8 -13.25 5.77 -8.10
CA GLY A 8 -11.85 5.49 -8.47
C GLY A 8 -10.80 6.17 -7.58
N GLN A 9 -11.23 7.03 -6.65
CA GLN A 9 -10.39 7.57 -5.58
C GLN A 9 -10.44 6.67 -4.34
N ALA A 10 -9.61 6.98 -3.34
CA ALA A 10 -9.68 6.36 -2.03
C ALA A 10 -11.04 6.62 -1.38
N THR A 11 -11.57 5.64 -0.64
CA THR A 11 -12.85 5.74 0.08
C THR A 11 -12.99 7.03 0.87
N LEU A 12 -11.94 7.42 1.59
CA LEU A 12 -11.85 8.70 2.30
C LEU A 12 -10.59 9.44 1.88
N VAL A 13 -10.72 10.73 1.59
CA VAL A 13 -9.61 11.58 1.20
C VAL A 13 -9.66 12.94 1.91
N TYR A 14 -8.50 13.43 2.27
CA TYR A 14 -8.25 14.82 2.65
C TYR A 14 -7.17 15.35 1.73
N ILE A 15 -7.41 16.53 1.16
CA ILE A 15 -6.43 17.27 0.35
C ILE A 15 -6.43 18.70 0.89
N LYS A 16 -5.24 19.24 1.17
CA LYS A 16 -5.09 20.65 1.51
C LYS A 16 -5.31 21.50 0.26
N GLU A 17 -6.24 22.44 0.34
CA GLU A 17 -6.56 23.39 -0.74
C GLU A 17 -5.52 24.51 -0.81
N ASP A 18 -4.32 24.19 -1.29
CA ASP A 18 -3.22 25.14 -1.47
C ASP A 18 -2.43 24.86 -2.76
N PRO A 19 -2.93 25.32 -3.93
CA PRO A 19 -2.34 25.00 -5.22
C PRO A 19 -0.89 25.51 -5.38
N ALA A 20 -0.55 26.63 -4.74
CA ALA A 20 0.81 27.17 -4.76
C ALA A 20 1.76 26.24 -4.01
N LYS A 21 1.34 25.74 -2.84
CA LYS A 21 2.12 24.78 -2.07
C LYS A 21 2.31 23.46 -2.81
N TRP A 22 1.27 22.94 -3.46
CA TRP A 22 1.38 21.71 -4.26
C TRP A 22 2.42 21.80 -5.36
N LYS A 23 2.50 22.95 -6.05
CA LYS A 23 3.52 23.21 -7.09
C LYS A 23 4.95 23.29 -6.55
N SER A 24 5.14 23.44 -5.24
CA SER A 24 6.47 23.52 -4.63
C SER A 24 7.11 22.16 -4.38
N PHE A 25 6.34 21.07 -4.45
CA PHE A 25 6.86 19.71 -4.26
C PHE A 25 7.35 19.12 -5.59
N ASP A 26 8.67 19.03 -5.73
CA ASP A 26 9.35 18.38 -6.86
C ASP A 26 10.06 17.08 -6.44
N LYS A 27 10.10 16.81 -5.14
CA LYS A 27 10.77 15.66 -4.54
C LYS A 27 9.82 14.85 -3.67
N ILE A 28 10.00 13.54 -3.66
CA ILE A 28 9.30 12.63 -2.74
C ILE A 28 10.30 11.86 -1.91
N LEU A 29 10.09 11.89 -0.60
CA LEU A 29 10.67 10.94 0.34
C LEU A 29 9.63 9.87 0.64
N LEU A 30 9.74 8.73 -0.03
CA LEU A 30 8.84 7.60 0.17
C LEU A 30 9.34 6.73 1.33
N LYS A 31 8.64 6.77 2.46
CA LYS A 31 8.94 5.92 3.61
C LYS A 31 8.63 4.44 3.28
N PRO A 32 9.31 3.49 3.95
CA PRO A 32 8.94 2.08 3.85
C PRO A 32 7.45 1.88 4.11
N VAL A 33 6.79 1.09 3.26
CA VAL A 33 5.38 0.73 3.48
C VAL A 33 5.32 -0.22 4.68
N GLN A 34 4.47 0.11 5.65
CA GLN A 34 4.25 -0.70 6.83
C GLN A 34 3.08 -1.65 6.64
N VAL A 35 3.17 -2.85 7.20
CA VAL A 35 2.03 -3.77 7.31
C VAL A 35 1.68 -3.85 8.78
N TRP A 36 0.51 -3.35 9.15
CA TRP A 36 0.03 -3.37 10.53
C TRP A 36 -0.38 -4.79 10.90
N ARG A 37 0.15 -5.31 12.01
CA ARG A 37 -0.10 -6.68 12.50
C ARG A 37 -0.65 -6.69 13.94
N GLY A 38 -1.34 -5.61 14.34
CA GLY A 38 -1.99 -5.54 15.64
C GLY A 38 -3.16 -6.53 15.77
N GLU A 39 -3.66 -6.75 16.99
CA GLU A 39 -4.69 -7.77 17.29
C GLU A 39 -5.96 -7.64 16.45
N GLU A 40 -6.33 -6.41 16.09
CA GLU A 40 -7.50 -6.08 15.28
C GLU A 40 -7.28 -6.23 13.77
N SER A 41 -6.05 -6.46 13.31
CA SER A 41 -5.73 -6.58 11.88
C SER A 41 -5.90 -8.01 11.37
N ASN A 42 -6.43 -8.14 10.17
CA ASN A 42 -6.42 -9.41 9.44
C ASN A 42 -5.00 -9.90 9.07
N ALA A 43 -3.96 -9.08 9.25
CA ALA A 43 -2.56 -9.47 9.07
C ALA A 43 -1.89 -9.96 10.36
N LYS A 44 -2.59 -10.03 11.50
CA LYS A 44 -1.99 -10.38 12.81
C LYS A 44 -1.20 -11.70 12.79
N ASP A 45 -1.70 -12.69 12.06
CA ASP A 45 -1.12 -14.04 11.96
C ASP A 45 -0.14 -14.17 10.78
N MET A 46 0.07 -13.12 9.98
CA MET A 46 1.03 -13.12 8.87
C MET A 46 2.46 -13.20 9.42
N ASP A 47 3.33 -14.01 8.82
CA ASP A 47 4.74 -14.05 9.18
C ASP A 47 5.41 -12.68 9.00
N LYS A 48 6.35 -12.33 9.87
CA LYS A 48 7.09 -11.05 9.78
C LYS A 48 7.78 -10.88 8.43
N GLU A 49 8.39 -11.94 7.92
CA GLU A 49 9.09 -11.95 6.64
C GLU A 49 8.15 -11.72 5.45
N ASP A 50 6.92 -12.25 5.51
CA ASP A 50 5.90 -12.04 4.48
C ASP A 50 5.36 -10.60 4.51
N ALA A 51 5.15 -10.06 5.71
CA ALA A 51 4.76 -8.66 5.88
C ALA A 51 5.83 -7.70 5.34
N GLU A 52 7.11 -7.97 5.62
CA GLU A 52 8.21 -7.20 5.06
C GLU A 52 8.31 -7.33 3.53
N LEU A 53 8.11 -8.54 2.99
CA LEU A 53 8.14 -8.77 1.55
C LEU A 53 7.00 -8.01 0.85
N LEU A 54 5.80 -8.05 1.42
CA LEU A 54 4.65 -7.30 0.93
C LEU A 54 4.89 -5.78 0.97
N GLY A 55 5.40 -5.27 2.09
CA GLY A 55 5.77 -3.86 2.23
C GLY A 55 6.80 -3.43 1.19
N ARG A 56 7.85 -4.24 0.96
CA ARG A 56 8.85 -3.97 -0.08
C ARG A 56 8.26 -3.99 -1.48
N TYR A 57 7.35 -4.93 -1.77
CA TYR A 57 6.70 -5.00 -3.06
C TYR A 57 5.86 -3.74 -3.33
N LEU A 58 4.99 -3.34 -2.40
CA LEU A 58 4.15 -2.16 -2.59
C LEU A 58 5.00 -0.88 -2.64
N TRP A 59 6.04 -0.78 -1.82
CA TRP A 59 7.02 0.30 -1.91
C TRP A 59 7.65 0.38 -3.31
N SER A 60 8.06 -0.76 -3.89
CA SER A 60 8.68 -0.78 -5.22
C SER A 60 7.73 -0.27 -6.31
N LYS A 61 6.44 -0.61 -6.21
CA LYS A 61 5.41 -0.16 -7.16
C LYS A 61 5.10 1.32 -7.01
N LEU A 62 5.02 1.82 -5.78
CA LEU A 62 4.91 3.27 -5.54
C LEU A 62 6.14 4.00 -6.07
N ASN A 63 7.34 3.50 -5.80
CA ASN A 63 8.57 4.11 -6.29
C ASN A 63 8.62 4.11 -7.83
N GLU A 64 8.22 3.01 -8.49
CA GLU A 64 8.11 2.90 -9.96
C GLU A 64 7.18 3.94 -10.56
N GLU A 65 6.02 4.18 -9.95
CA GLU A 65 5.06 5.17 -10.43
C GLU A 65 5.49 6.61 -10.10
N LEU A 66 5.91 6.88 -8.87
CA LEU A 66 6.23 8.24 -8.41
C LEU A 66 7.48 8.82 -9.07
N GLN A 67 8.48 7.98 -9.38
CA GLN A 67 9.72 8.45 -10.00
C GLN A 67 9.52 8.97 -11.44
N LYS A 68 8.35 8.74 -12.05
CA LYS A 68 8.02 9.26 -13.38
C LYS A 68 7.85 10.78 -13.38
N ASP A 69 7.37 11.32 -12.26
CA ASP A 69 7.01 12.75 -12.13
C ASP A 69 7.83 13.48 -11.06
N TYR A 70 8.44 12.75 -10.11
CA TYR A 70 9.15 13.34 -8.97
C TYR A 70 10.57 12.81 -8.81
N GLN A 71 11.46 13.65 -8.28
CA GLN A 71 12.77 13.19 -7.83
C GLN A 71 12.62 12.42 -6.50
N MET A 72 13.00 11.14 -6.50
CA MET A 72 13.03 10.34 -5.26
C MET A 72 14.25 10.71 -4.40
N VAL A 73 14.03 10.98 -3.11
CA VAL A 73 15.09 11.36 -2.15
C VAL A 73 14.98 10.56 -0.84
N ASP A 74 16.09 10.48 -0.11
CA ASP A 74 16.19 9.74 1.16
C ASP A 74 16.21 10.65 2.41
N LYS A 75 16.27 11.98 2.22
CA LYS A 75 16.34 12.98 3.30
C LYS A 75 15.29 14.08 3.16
N PRO A 76 14.71 14.56 4.28
CA PRO A 76 13.84 15.73 4.29
C PRO A 76 14.57 16.98 3.77
N GLY A 77 13.84 17.92 3.17
CA GLY A 77 14.38 19.19 2.69
C GLY A 77 13.36 20.05 1.94
N PRO A 78 13.77 21.21 1.40
CA PRO A 78 12.90 22.07 0.61
C PRO A 78 12.33 21.34 -0.62
N GLY A 79 11.02 21.48 -0.84
CA GLY A 79 10.30 20.84 -1.94
C GLY A 79 10.09 19.33 -1.78
N VAL A 80 10.38 18.77 -0.61
CA VAL A 80 10.18 17.34 -0.33
C VAL A 80 8.81 17.11 0.31
N LEU A 81 8.00 16.28 -0.34
CA LEU A 81 6.82 15.67 0.25
C LEU A 81 7.22 14.34 0.90
N VAL A 82 6.99 14.19 2.20
CA VAL A 82 7.19 12.93 2.92
C VAL A 82 5.93 12.09 2.74
N PHE A 83 6.05 10.97 2.03
CA PHE A 83 4.95 10.05 1.77
C PHE A 83 5.05 8.84 2.70
N GLU A 84 3.99 8.59 3.46
CA GLU A 84 3.86 7.44 4.37
C GLU A 84 2.63 6.61 3.98
N MET A 85 2.77 5.29 3.98
CA MET A 85 1.66 4.35 3.74
C MET A 85 1.74 3.15 4.67
N ALA A 86 0.56 2.70 5.11
CA ALA A 86 0.36 1.47 5.85
C ALA A 86 -0.75 0.62 5.22
N ILE A 87 -0.53 -0.69 5.18
CA ILE A 87 -1.58 -1.68 4.96
C ILE A 87 -2.15 -2.00 6.33
N THR A 88 -3.41 -1.62 6.57
CA THR A 88 -4.08 -1.79 7.87
C THR A 88 -4.93 -3.06 7.92
N GLU A 89 -5.46 -3.50 6.77
CA GLU A 89 -6.14 -4.78 6.61
C GLU A 89 -5.62 -5.51 5.38
N THR A 90 -5.39 -6.83 5.51
CA THR A 90 -4.96 -7.70 4.41
C THR A 90 -6.03 -8.72 4.08
N GLY A 91 -6.32 -8.92 2.79
CA GLY A 91 -7.16 -10.03 2.35
C GLY A 91 -6.53 -11.40 2.68
N LYS A 92 -7.36 -12.44 2.82
CA LYS A 92 -6.97 -13.76 3.37
C LYS A 92 -5.90 -14.56 2.59
N SER A 93 -5.57 -14.18 1.36
CA SER A 93 -4.57 -14.90 0.55
C SER A 93 -3.84 -13.95 -0.39
N MET A 94 -2.62 -13.52 -0.02
CA MET A 94 -1.69 -12.91 -0.98
C MET A 94 -0.70 -13.97 -1.48
N PRO A 95 -0.51 -14.13 -2.80
CA PRO A 95 0.46 -15.07 -3.33
C PRO A 95 1.88 -14.53 -3.10
N ILE A 96 2.41 -14.77 -1.88
CA ILE A 96 3.75 -14.38 -1.44
C ILE A 96 4.83 -14.82 -2.46
N LEU A 97 4.60 -15.96 -3.12
CA LEU A 97 5.49 -16.51 -4.14
C LEU A 97 5.67 -15.59 -5.36
N ASP A 98 4.59 -14.97 -5.83
CA ASP A 98 4.62 -14.06 -6.98
C ASP A 98 5.33 -12.76 -6.60
N LEU A 99 5.14 -12.29 -5.37
CA LEU A 99 5.80 -11.08 -4.84
C LEU A 99 7.33 -11.27 -4.73
N ALA A 100 7.76 -12.42 -4.20
CA ALA A 100 9.18 -12.74 -4.06
C ALA A 100 9.89 -12.85 -5.40
N THR A 101 9.28 -13.55 -6.36
CA THR A 101 9.84 -13.73 -7.71
C THR A 101 9.97 -12.38 -8.44
N ASN A 102 8.98 -11.50 -8.29
CA ASN A 102 8.99 -10.17 -8.89
C ASN A 102 10.10 -9.27 -8.35
N LEU A 103 10.42 -9.37 -7.06
CA LEU A 103 11.48 -8.56 -6.45
C LEU A 103 12.89 -9.14 -6.67
N TYR A 104 12.99 -10.47 -6.67
CA TYR A 104 14.27 -11.18 -6.79
C TYR A 104 14.11 -12.43 -7.67
N PRO A 105 14.35 -12.31 -8.99
CA PRO A 105 14.36 -13.45 -9.89
C PRO A 105 15.51 -14.41 -9.51
N GLY A 106 15.23 -15.42 -8.68
CA GLY A 106 16.20 -16.44 -8.24
C GLY A 106 16.31 -16.71 -6.73
N ALA A 107 15.60 -15.98 -5.85
CA ALA A 107 15.85 -16.03 -4.40
C ALA A 107 14.91 -16.93 -3.56
N LEU A 108 14.12 -17.80 -4.17
CA LEU A 108 13.07 -18.54 -3.44
C LEU A 108 13.58 -19.84 -2.79
N VAL A 109 13.71 -19.83 -1.46
CA VAL A 109 13.76 -21.04 -0.62
C VAL A 109 12.48 -21.08 0.21
N LEU A 110 11.55 -21.99 -0.13
CA LEU A 110 10.31 -22.18 0.63
C LEU A 110 10.38 -23.44 1.50
N SER A 111 9.86 -23.36 2.72
CA SER A 111 9.57 -24.54 3.54
C SER A 111 8.33 -25.27 3.03
N GLN A 112 8.26 -26.60 3.20
CA GLN A 112 7.19 -27.42 2.62
C GLN A 112 5.78 -27.06 3.12
N GLY A 113 5.64 -26.55 4.35
CA GLY A 113 4.35 -26.17 4.93
C GLY A 113 3.68 -24.99 4.20
N LYS A 114 4.48 -24.03 3.69
CA LYS A 114 3.99 -22.84 3.01
C LYS A 114 3.38 -23.14 1.63
N ARG A 115 3.85 -24.21 0.97
CA ARG A 115 3.34 -24.67 -0.34
C ARG A 115 1.91 -25.22 -0.25
N LEU A 116 1.52 -25.79 0.90
CA LEU A 116 0.17 -26.34 1.11
C LEU A 116 -0.87 -25.23 1.36
N ALA A 117 -0.48 -24.13 2.01
CA ALA A 117 -1.36 -22.97 2.23
C ALA A 117 -1.65 -22.16 0.95
N LEU A 118 -0.75 -22.24 -0.05
CA LEU A 118 -0.92 -21.63 -1.37
C LEU A 118 -1.95 -22.36 -2.26
N GLY A 119 -2.36 -23.57 -1.88
CA GLY A 119 -3.34 -24.36 -2.61
C GLY A 119 -4.75 -24.16 -2.07
N THR A 120 -5.63 -23.62 -2.92
CA THR A 120 -7.09 -23.52 -2.75
C THR A 120 -7.57 -22.54 -1.67
N ASN A 121 -8.10 -21.38 -2.10
CA ASN A 121 -9.47 -20.92 -1.78
C ASN A 121 -9.68 -19.46 -2.19
N SER A 122 -10.93 -19.18 -2.52
CA SER A 122 -11.55 -17.98 -3.07
C SER A 122 -11.00 -16.64 -2.54
N PHE A 123 -10.82 -15.68 -3.47
CA PHE A 123 -10.50 -14.28 -3.19
C PHE A 123 -11.68 -13.60 -2.48
N VAL A 124 -11.74 -13.71 -1.15
CA VAL A 124 -12.69 -12.93 -0.33
C VAL A 124 -11.93 -12.33 0.84
N GLY A 125 -11.80 -11.01 0.83
CA GLY A 125 -11.16 -10.23 1.88
C GLY A 125 -11.29 -8.74 1.62
N GLU A 126 -11.38 -7.97 2.70
CA GLU A 126 -11.30 -6.52 2.68
C GLU A 126 -9.83 -6.13 2.83
N ALA A 127 -9.28 -5.40 1.87
CA ALA A 127 -7.96 -4.80 1.99
C ALA A 127 -8.13 -3.30 2.29
N SER A 128 -7.42 -2.82 3.31
CA SER A 128 -7.43 -1.43 3.72
C SER A 128 -6.02 -0.88 3.66
N VAL A 129 -5.86 0.24 2.95
CA VAL A 129 -4.61 1.00 2.89
C VAL A 129 -4.85 2.41 3.37
N GLU A 130 -3.91 2.91 4.15
CA GLU A 130 -3.90 4.28 4.64
C GLU A 130 -2.62 4.95 4.18
N ALA A 131 -2.73 6.18 3.67
CA ALA A 131 -1.59 6.96 3.21
C ALA A 131 -1.72 8.41 3.66
N LYS A 132 -0.58 9.08 3.84
CA LYS A 132 -0.52 10.51 4.08
C LYS A 132 0.72 11.13 3.46
N GLY A 133 0.63 12.41 3.14
CA GLY A 133 1.74 13.23 2.70
C GLY A 133 1.90 14.45 3.59
N THR A 134 3.12 14.73 4.03
CA THR A 134 3.44 15.92 4.83
C THR A 134 4.57 16.72 4.19
N ASP A 135 4.56 18.05 4.36
CA ASP A 135 5.72 18.88 4.01
C ASP A 135 6.88 18.54 4.95
N ALA A 136 8.04 18.24 4.37
CA ALA A 136 9.26 17.95 5.10
C ALA A 136 9.79 19.10 5.98
N GLN A 137 9.43 20.35 5.67
CA GLN A 137 9.98 21.54 6.35
C GLN A 137 9.24 21.88 7.64
N ASP A 138 7.92 21.73 7.66
CA ASP A 138 7.07 22.17 8.78
C ASP A 138 6.10 21.08 9.28
N GLY A 139 6.07 19.91 8.64
CA GLY A 139 5.19 18.80 9.00
C GLY A 139 3.72 19.00 8.63
N THR A 140 3.39 20.04 7.85
CA THR A 140 2.02 20.31 7.43
C THR A 140 1.44 19.12 6.67
N LEU A 141 0.27 18.64 7.09
CA LEU A 141 -0.47 17.61 6.37
C LEU A 141 -0.99 18.16 5.03
N MET A 142 -0.53 17.57 3.94
CA MET A 142 -0.91 17.94 2.57
C MET A 142 -2.03 17.05 2.06
N PHE A 143 -1.94 15.74 2.30
CA PHE A 143 -3.02 14.81 2.01
C PHE A 143 -3.08 13.69 3.04
N ALA A 144 -4.27 13.09 3.17
CA ALA A 144 -4.47 11.81 3.81
C ALA A 144 -5.51 11.03 3.02
N ALA A 145 -5.34 9.72 2.90
CA ALA A 145 -6.23 8.85 2.17
C ALA A 145 -6.42 7.53 2.93
N VAL A 146 -7.65 7.03 2.93
CA VAL A 146 -8.01 5.69 3.40
C VAL A 146 -8.78 5.04 2.28
N ASP A 147 -8.28 3.93 1.76
CA ASP A 147 -9.00 3.15 0.76
C ASP A 147 -9.31 1.76 1.33
N ARG A 148 -10.59 1.37 1.24
CA ARG A 148 -11.08 0.05 1.63
C ARG A 148 -11.71 -0.61 0.41
N ARG A 149 -11.18 -1.77 0.03
CA ARG A 149 -11.72 -2.57 -1.08
C ARG A 149 -12.05 -3.96 -0.59
N GLY A 150 -13.34 -4.29 -0.58
CA GLY A 150 -13.84 -5.65 -0.37
C GLY A 150 -13.92 -6.40 -1.70
N GLY A 151 -13.30 -7.57 -1.79
CA GLY A 151 -13.52 -8.50 -2.90
C GLY A 151 -14.92 -9.11 -2.82
N GLY A 152 -15.83 -8.65 -3.66
CA GLY A 152 -17.13 -9.28 -3.88
C GLY A 152 -17.00 -10.54 -4.74
N GLU A 153 -17.72 -11.58 -4.34
CA GLU A 153 -17.91 -12.84 -5.05
C GLU A 153 -18.37 -12.56 -6.50
N ILE A 154 -17.58 -12.94 -7.51
CA ILE A 154 -18.10 -13.16 -8.87
C ILE A 154 -18.78 -14.53 -8.85
N SER A 155 -20.03 -14.55 -8.35
CA SER A 155 -20.94 -15.65 -8.66
C SER A 155 -21.25 -15.59 -10.15
N HIS A 156 -20.73 -16.58 -10.89
CA HIS A 156 -21.26 -16.89 -12.20
C HIS A 156 -22.72 -17.32 -12.02
N GLU A 157 -23.65 -16.40 -12.22
CA GLU A 157 -25.04 -16.76 -12.48
C GLU A 157 -25.08 -17.41 -13.87
N LYS A 158 -25.05 -18.75 -13.89
CA LYS A 158 -25.48 -19.51 -15.06
C LYS A 158 -26.98 -19.30 -15.18
N SER A 159 -27.39 -18.48 -16.14
CA SER A 159 -28.73 -18.53 -16.68
C SER A 159 -28.83 -19.71 -17.65
N ILE A 160 -29.67 -20.70 -17.30
CA ILE A 160 -30.34 -21.61 -18.24
C ILE A 160 -31.82 -21.50 -17.93
#